data_AF-A0A6N7L283-F1
#
_entry.id   AF-A0A6N7L283-F1
#
_cell.length_a   1.000
_cell.length_b   1.000
_cell.length_c   1.000
_cell.angle_alpha   90.00
_cell.angle_beta   90.00
_cell.angle_gamma   90.00
#
_symmetry.space_group_name_H-M   'P 1'
#
loop_
_entity.id
_entity.type
_entity.pdbx_description
1 polymer ?
#
loop_
_entity_poly.entity_id
_entity_poly.type
_entity_poly.pdbx_seq_one_letter_code
_entity_poly.pdbx_strand_id
1 'polypeptide(L)'
;MTDDDRTTDGDLAQRAEALRDRYRTTLGAVPHGAEDRLHVARTLGRLHTEEAFMTLRHIVLTDNPLGARVQQLVHFGQLLALGRPGPARIHARGALHAGAELAELAGVAETALITSGTPAYALGIEIISELLRGEEDTAG
;
A
#
# COMPACT_ATOMS: atom_id res chain seq x y z
N MET A 1 -39.72 14.40 -3.27
CA MET A 1 -38.94 13.33 -2.63
C MET A 1 -39.80 12.07 -2.63
N THR A 2 -39.64 11.25 -3.68
CA THR A 2 -40.43 10.03 -3.93
C THR A 2 -39.91 8.87 -3.07
N ASP A 3 -40.75 7.86 -2.84
CA ASP A 3 -40.44 6.68 -2.01
C ASP A 3 -39.23 5.86 -2.53
N ASP A 4 -38.96 5.97 -3.83
CA ASP A 4 -37.85 5.33 -4.55
C ASP A 4 -36.46 5.88 -4.14
N ASP A 5 -36.39 7.19 -3.85
CA ASP A 5 -35.17 7.90 -3.45
C ASP A 5 -34.76 7.54 -2.01
N ARG A 6 -35.76 7.35 -1.12
CA ARG A 6 -35.55 6.87 0.26
C ARG A 6 -35.11 5.42 0.33
N THR A 7 -35.55 4.59 -0.62
CA THR A 7 -35.17 3.17 -0.69
C THR A 7 -33.72 3.01 -1.15
N THR A 8 -33.29 3.83 -2.12
CA THR A 8 -31.92 3.82 -2.64
C THR A 8 -30.90 4.33 -1.61
N ASP A 9 -31.21 5.39 -0.85
CA ASP A 9 -30.33 5.88 0.21
C ASP A 9 -30.22 4.89 1.39
N GLY A 10 -31.32 4.20 1.72
CA GLY A 10 -31.34 3.13 2.72
C GLY A 10 -30.44 1.94 2.36
N ASP A 11 -30.46 1.49 1.10
CA ASP A 11 -29.57 0.42 0.60
C ASP A 11 -28.09 0.84 0.67
N LEU A 12 -27.77 2.06 0.23
CA LEU A 12 -26.40 2.59 0.26
C LEU A 12 -25.86 2.72 1.70
N ALA A 13 -26.70 3.13 2.65
CA ALA A 13 -26.33 3.19 4.06
C ALA A 13 -26.02 1.80 4.63
N GLN A 14 -26.87 0.81 4.34
CA GLN A 14 -26.68 -0.57 4.80
C GLN A 14 -25.39 -1.18 4.24
N ARG A 15 -25.14 -1.01 2.94
CA ARG A 15 -23.94 -1.51 2.28
C ARG A 15 -22.66 -0.87 2.83
N ALA A 16 -22.69 0.43 3.11
CA ALA A 16 -21.55 1.10 3.72
C ALA A 16 -21.27 0.61 5.14
N GLU A 17 -22.30 0.29 5.93
CA GLU A 17 -22.11 -0.29 7.26
C GLU A 17 -21.54 -1.71 7.19
N ALA A 18 -21.98 -2.52 6.23
CA ALA A 18 -21.38 -3.83 5.99
C ALA A 18 -19.87 -3.75 5.69
N LEU A 19 -19.41 -2.69 5.02
CA LEU A 19 -17.99 -2.44 4.80
C LEU A 19 -17.27 -2.04 6.11
N ARG A 20 -17.89 -1.24 6.98
CA ARG A 20 -17.36 -0.93 8.31
C ARG A 20 -17.19 -2.18 9.16
N ASP A 21 -18.18 -3.07 9.17
CA ASP A 21 -18.12 -4.33 9.92
C ASP A 21 -16.96 -5.21 9.47
N ARG A 22 -16.66 -5.26 8.17
CA ARG A 22 -15.49 -5.96 7.65
C ARG A 22 -14.17 -5.36 8.16
N TYR A 23 -14.06 -4.03 8.25
CA TYR A 23 -12.89 -3.39 8.86
C TYR A 23 -12.76 -3.72 10.33
N ARG A 24 -13.85 -3.63 11.11
CA ARG A 24 -13.85 -4.00 12.54
C ARG A 24 -13.44 -5.45 12.74
N THR A 25 -13.93 -6.36 11.89
CA THR A 25 -13.57 -7.79 11.94
C THR A 25 -12.08 -8.01 11.66
N THR A 26 -11.51 -7.31 10.68
CA THR A 26 -10.14 -7.54 10.23
C THR A 26 -9.10 -6.78 11.06
N LEU A 27 -9.43 -5.57 11.51
CA LEU A 27 -8.49 -4.61 12.11
C LEU A 27 -8.87 -4.21 13.54
N GLY A 28 -9.98 -4.70 14.08
CA GLY A 28 -10.51 -4.33 15.40
C GLY A 28 -11.22 -2.97 15.46
N ALA A 29 -11.05 -2.13 14.44
CA ALA A 29 -11.69 -0.82 14.33
C ALA A 29 -11.84 -0.40 12.86
N VAL A 30 -12.62 0.65 12.59
CA VAL A 30 -12.66 1.29 11.28
C VAL A 30 -11.58 2.38 11.23
N PRO A 31 -10.56 2.28 10.34
CA PRO A 31 -9.55 3.32 10.22
C PRO A 31 -10.15 4.64 9.75
N HIS A 32 -9.62 5.78 10.21
CA HIS A 32 -10.09 7.11 9.80
C HIS A 32 -10.11 7.26 8.26
N GLY A 33 -9.02 6.86 7.59
CA GLY A 33 -8.97 6.92 6.13
C GLY A 33 -9.97 5.99 5.43
N ALA A 34 -10.49 4.96 6.10
CA ALA A 34 -11.59 4.16 5.57
C ALA A 34 -12.94 4.86 5.75
N GLU A 35 -13.18 5.54 6.89
CA GLU A 35 -14.36 6.39 7.07
C GLU A 35 -14.43 7.49 6.00
N ASP A 36 -13.32 8.19 5.76
CA ASP A 36 -13.25 9.23 4.74
C ASP A 36 -13.63 8.70 3.35
N ARG A 37 -13.08 7.54 2.98
CA ARG A 37 -13.38 6.91 1.69
C ARG A 37 -14.82 6.44 1.59
N LEU A 38 -15.39 5.86 2.64
CA LEU A 38 -16.80 5.46 2.67
C LEU A 38 -17.72 6.67 2.57
N HIS A 39 -17.40 7.77 3.25
CA HIS A 39 -18.14 9.02 3.14
C HIS A 39 -18.10 9.56 1.70
N VAL A 40 -16.91 9.69 1.10
CA VAL A 40 -16.75 10.16 -0.29
C VAL A 40 -17.47 9.23 -1.27
N ALA A 41 -17.33 7.91 -1.11
CA ALA A 41 -17.93 6.93 -2.01
C ALA A 41 -19.46 6.95 -1.94
N ARG A 42 -20.06 7.17 -0.76
CA ARG A 42 -21.51 7.38 -0.63
C ARG A 42 -21.95 8.68 -1.28
N THR A 43 -21.30 9.79 -0.93
CA THR A 43 -21.63 11.12 -1.45
C THR A 43 -21.59 11.19 -2.96
N LEU A 44 -20.67 10.46 -3.60
CA LEU A 44 -20.49 10.45 -5.05
C LEU A 44 -21.18 9.27 -5.76
N GLY A 45 -21.94 8.42 -5.05
CA GLY A 45 -22.58 7.25 -5.65
C GLY A 45 -21.61 6.18 -6.17
N ARG A 46 -20.39 6.12 -5.61
CA ARG A 46 -19.29 5.24 -6.02
C ARG A 46 -18.96 4.12 -5.02
N LEU A 47 -19.91 3.72 -4.18
CA LEU A 47 -19.71 2.71 -3.12
C LEU A 47 -19.15 1.38 -3.66
N HIS A 48 -19.53 0.99 -4.87
CA HIS A 48 -19.01 -0.21 -5.56
C HIS A 48 -17.48 -0.24 -5.69
N THR A 49 -16.82 0.93 -5.74
CA THR A 49 -15.36 1.01 -5.79
C THR A 49 -14.73 0.57 -4.46
N GLU A 50 -15.31 0.96 -3.32
CA GLU A 50 -14.82 0.52 -2.00
C GLU A 50 -15.12 -0.96 -1.74
N GLU A 51 -16.27 -1.47 -2.21
CA GLU A 51 -16.58 -2.91 -2.15
C GLU A 51 -15.55 -3.75 -2.92
N ALA A 52 -15.22 -3.30 -4.15
CA ALA A 52 -14.19 -3.94 -4.97
C ALA A 52 -12.80 -3.83 -4.32
N PHE A 53 -12.45 -2.65 -3.79
CA PHE A 53 -11.19 -2.43 -3.10
C PHE A 53 -11.03 -3.35 -1.88
N MET A 54 -12.06 -3.49 -1.05
CA MET A 54 -12.01 -4.38 0.12
C MET A 54 -11.89 -5.86 -0.28
N THR A 55 -12.58 -6.26 -1.35
CA THR A 55 -12.47 -7.62 -1.90
C THR A 55 -11.05 -7.88 -2.40
N LEU A 56 -10.49 -6.96 -3.19
CA LEU A 56 -9.11 -7.07 -3.66
C LEU A 56 -8.13 -7.10 -2.48
N ARG A 57 -8.32 -6.24 -1.48
CA ARG A 57 -7.48 -6.21 -0.27
C ARG A 57 -7.49 -7.56 0.45
N HIS A 58 -8.64 -8.20 0.59
CA HIS A 58 -8.73 -9.52 1.21
C HIS A 58 -7.94 -10.56 0.40
N ILE A 59 -8.15 -10.61 -0.92
CA ILE A 59 -7.46 -11.56 -1.79
C ILE A 59 -5.94 -11.35 -1.74
N VAL A 60 -5.47 -10.11 -1.90
CA VAL A 60 -4.03 -9.84 -2.03
C VAL A 60 -3.29 -9.84 -0.69
N LEU A 61 -3.98 -9.61 0.43
CA LEU A 61 -3.36 -9.57 1.76
C LEU A 61 -3.64 -10.83 2.58
N THR A 62 -4.89 -11.27 2.66
CA THR A 62 -5.28 -12.41 3.50
C THR A 62 -5.07 -13.74 2.81
N ASP A 63 -5.51 -13.88 1.55
CA ASP A 63 -5.42 -15.15 0.79
C ASP A 63 -4.07 -15.33 0.09
N ASN A 64 -3.08 -14.51 0.44
CA ASN A 64 -1.81 -14.46 -0.25
C ASN A 64 -0.95 -15.70 0.07
N PRO A 65 -0.37 -16.38 -0.95
CA PRO A 65 0.44 -17.58 -0.73
C PRO A 65 1.73 -17.33 0.08
N LEU A 66 2.17 -16.07 0.23
CA LEU A 66 3.35 -15.72 1.03
C LEU A 66 3.10 -15.87 2.55
N GLY A 67 1.85 -15.84 2.98
CA GLY A 67 1.49 -15.81 4.40
C GLY A 67 1.91 -14.51 5.10
N ALA A 68 1.44 -14.35 6.35
CA ALA A 68 1.55 -13.08 7.08
C ALA A 68 3.00 -12.64 7.32
N ARG A 69 3.91 -13.55 7.70
CA ARG A 69 5.31 -13.22 8.01
C ARG A 69 6.03 -12.62 6.79
N VAL A 70 6.04 -13.36 5.68
CA VAL A 70 6.76 -12.94 4.47
C VAL A 70 6.12 -11.69 3.88
N GLN A 71 4.79 -11.60 3.89
CA GLN A 71 4.11 -10.41 3.37
C GLN A 71 4.43 -9.14 4.16
N GLN A 72 4.54 -9.22 5.49
CA GLN A 72 4.96 -8.07 6.30
C GLN A 72 6.40 -7.63 6.00
N LEU A 73 7.31 -8.59 5.78
CA LEU A 73 8.68 -8.30 5.35
C LEU A 73 8.73 -7.64 3.96
N VAL A 74 7.91 -8.10 3.00
CA VAL A 74 7.79 -7.50 1.67
C VAL A 74 7.28 -6.06 1.77
N HIS A 75 6.20 -5.81 2.51
CA HIS A 75 5.68 -4.46 2.70
C HIS A 75 6.72 -3.54 3.37
N PHE A 76 7.44 -4.05 4.38
CA PHE A 76 8.51 -3.31 5.03
C PHE A 76 9.57 -2.86 4.01
N GLY A 77 10.08 -3.78 3.18
CA GLY A 77 11.07 -3.46 2.14
C GLY A 77 10.56 -2.44 1.12
N GLN A 78 9.33 -2.59 0.62
CA GLN A 78 8.73 -1.64 -0.32
C GLN A 78 8.61 -0.24 0.29
N LEU A 79 8.22 -0.14 1.56
CA LEU A 79 8.05 1.14 2.24
C LEU A 79 9.39 1.80 2.59
N LEU A 80 10.45 1.02 2.79
CA LEU A 80 11.82 1.55 2.87
C LEU A 80 12.24 2.17 1.54
N ALA A 81 12.06 1.45 0.42
CA ALA A 81 12.41 1.95 -0.92
C ALA A 81 11.65 3.24 -1.29
N LEU A 82 10.42 3.40 -0.80
CA LEU A 82 9.60 4.61 -1.01
C LEU A 82 9.88 5.74 0.01
N GLY A 83 10.78 5.54 0.97
CA GLY A 83 11.06 6.53 2.02
C GLY A 83 9.82 6.84 2.89
N ARG A 84 9.05 5.82 3.27
CA ARG A 84 7.80 5.95 4.07
C ARG A 84 7.98 5.38 5.48
N PRO A 85 8.64 6.12 6.39
CA PRO A 85 9.12 5.57 7.66
C PRO A 85 8.01 5.26 8.68
N GLY A 86 6.87 5.95 8.63
CA GLY A 86 5.72 5.64 9.49
C GLY A 86 5.14 4.26 9.20
N PRO A 87 4.64 4.02 7.97
CA PRO A 87 4.17 2.70 7.53
C PRO A 87 5.24 1.60 7.65
N ALA A 88 6.50 1.87 7.30
CA ALA A 88 7.57 0.88 7.40
C ALA A 88 7.71 0.34 8.84
N ARG A 89 7.62 1.20 9.86
CA ARG A 89 7.66 0.78 11.27
C ARG A 89 6.46 -0.08 11.68
N ILE A 90 5.28 0.17 11.09
CA ILE A 90 4.09 -0.65 11.33
C ILE A 90 4.34 -2.07 10.82
N HIS A 91 4.82 -2.20 9.59
CA HIS A 91 5.08 -3.50 8.96
C HIS A 91 6.26 -4.25 9.57
N ALA A 92 7.31 -3.56 10.02
CA ALA A 92 8.39 -4.18 10.79
C ALA A 92 7.87 -4.82 12.08
N ARG A 93 7.03 -4.11 12.86
CA ARG A 93 6.38 -4.69 14.05
C ARG A 93 5.44 -5.84 13.69
N GLY A 94 4.66 -5.70 12.61
CA GLY A 94 3.77 -6.75 12.11
C GLY A 94 4.54 -8.04 11.76
N ALA A 95 5.71 -7.92 11.14
CA ALA A 95 6.58 -9.05 10.83
C ALA A 95 7.04 -9.78 12.09
N LEU A 96 7.50 -9.03 13.12
CA LEU A 96 7.90 -9.61 14.40
C LEU A 96 6.75 -10.35 15.10
N HIS A 97 5.53 -9.76 15.10
CA HIS A 97 4.35 -10.43 15.65
C HIS A 97 3.98 -11.70 14.87
N ALA A 98 4.30 -11.75 13.58
CA ALA A 98 4.13 -12.93 12.73
C ALA A 98 5.31 -13.92 12.81
N GLY A 99 6.26 -13.72 13.73
CA GLY A 99 7.37 -14.63 13.99
C GLY A 99 8.63 -14.40 13.14
N ALA A 100 8.78 -13.22 12.54
CA ALA A 100 10.06 -12.83 11.93
C ALA A 100 11.12 -12.49 12.99
N GLU A 101 12.39 -12.60 12.62
CA GLU A 101 13.52 -12.19 13.45
C GLU A 101 14.07 -10.82 13.05
N LEU A 102 14.79 -10.16 13.96
CA LEU A 102 15.47 -8.89 13.66
C LEU A 102 16.51 -9.03 12.53
N ALA A 103 17.16 -10.19 12.41
CA ALA A 103 18.12 -10.47 11.34
C ALA A 103 17.44 -10.42 9.96
N GLU A 104 16.19 -10.88 9.85
CA GLU A 104 15.44 -10.81 8.59
C GLU A 104 15.06 -9.37 8.23
N LEU A 105 14.71 -8.54 9.22
CA LEU A 105 14.48 -7.11 8.99
C LEU A 105 15.75 -6.39 8.51
N ALA A 106 16.92 -6.73 9.07
CA ALA A 106 18.20 -6.22 8.59
C ALA A 106 18.46 -6.65 7.14
N GLY A 107 18.27 -7.93 6.82
CA GLY A 107 18.41 -8.45 5.45
C GLY A 107 17.46 -7.78 4.44
N VAL A 108 16.23 -7.46 4.84
CA VAL A 108 15.29 -6.68 4.01
C VAL A 108 15.82 -5.26 3.77
N ALA A 109 16.38 -4.59 4.79
CA ALA A 109 16.93 -3.25 4.64
C ALA A 109 18.18 -3.24 3.72
N GLU A 110 19.08 -4.21 3.87
CA GLU A 110 20.24 -4.42 3.00
C GLU A 110 19.79 -4.70 1.55
N THR A 111 18.78 -5.54 1.36
CA THR A 111 18.21 -5.83 0.03
C THR A 111 17.57 -4.58 -0.59
N ALA A 112 16.89 -3.77 0.21
CA ALA A 112 16.29 -2.52 -0.26
C ALA A 112 17.36 -1.52 -0.71
N LEU A 113 18.51 -1.42 -0.02
CA LEU A 113 19.65 -0.60 -0.44
C LEU A 113 20.09 -0.97 -1.87
N ILE A 114 20.24 -2.26 -2.16
CA ILE A 114 20.68 -2.72 -3.48
C ILE A 114 19.58 -2.50 -4.54
N THR A 115 18.36 -2.94 -4.26
CA THR A 115 17.30 -2.94 -5.27
C THR A 115 16.69 -1.56 -5.56
N SER A 116 16.83 -0.60 -4.65
CA SER A 116 16.37 0.79 -4.85
C SER A 116 17.50 1.80 -5.02
N GLY A 117 18.64 1.61 -4.36
CA GLY A 117 19.78 2.52 -4.44
C GLY A 117 20.66 2.30 -5.66
N THR A 118 20.97 1.04 -6.03
CA THR A 118 21.83 0.76 -7.18
C THR A 118 21.23 1.24 -8.51
N PRO A 119 19.92 1.10 -8.80
CA PRO A 119 19.32 1.68 -9.99
C PRO A 119 19.46 3.20 -10.06
N ALA A 120 19.29 3.91 -8.94
CA ALA A 120 19.47 5.36 -8.89
C ALA A 120 20.93 5.76 -9.16
N TYR A 121 21.89 5.02 -8.59
CA TYR A 121 23.31 5.20 -8.89
C TYR A 121 23.61 4.96 -10.38
N ALA A 122 23.14 3.83 -10.94
CA ALA A 122 23.37 3.47 -12.33
C ALA A 122 22.81 4.53 -13.30
N LEU A 123 21.60 5.03 -13.05
CA LEU A 123 21.01 6.13 -13.81
C LEU A 123 21.86 7.41 -13.73
N GLY A 124 22.39 7.74 -12.56
CA GLY A 124 23.31 8.87 -12.40
C GLY A 124 24.59 8.71 -13.23
N ILE A 125 25.17 7.51 -13.25
CA ILE A 125 26.36 7.19 -14.06
C ILE A 125 26.05 7.25 -15.56
N GLU A 126 24.90 6.74 -15.99
CA GLU A 126 24.43 6.83 -17.38
C GLU A 126 24.36 8.29 -17.84
N ILE A 127 23.66 9.15 -17.07
CA ILE A 127 23.55 10.59 -17.36
C ILE A 127 24.93 11.25 -17.43
N ILE A 128 25.83 10.97 -16.47
CA ILE A 128 27.19 11.52 -16.49
C ILE A 128 27.95 11.05 -17.75
N SER A 129 27.81 9.78 -18.13
CA SER A 129 28.46 9.25 -19.32
C SER A 129 27.93 9.89 -20.60
N GLU A 130 26.66 10.26 -20.67
CA GLU A 130 26.08 10.98 -21.82
C GLU A 130 26.66 12.40 -21.92
N LEU A 131 26.75 13.12 -20.80
CA LEU A 131 27.31 14.47 -20.75
C LEU A 131 28.76 14.51 -21.22
N LEU A 132 29.60 13.57 -20.75
CA LEU A 132 31.01 13.48 -21.16
C LEU A 132 31.19 13.28 -22.67
N ARG A 133 30.35 12.44 -23.31
CA ARG A 133 30.40 12.23 -24.77
C ARG A 133 29.99 13.48 -25.55
N GLY A 134 28.97 14.20 -25.06
CA GLY A 134 28.56 15.47 -25.68
C GLY A 134 29.65 16.54 -25.62
N GLU A 135 30.43 16.60 -24.54
CA GLU A 135 31.56 17.52 -24.42
C GLU A 135 32.69 17.19 -25.42
N GLU A 136 32.98 15.90 -25.65
CA GLU A 136 33.99 15.45 -26.62
C GLU A 136 33.62 15.82 -28.06
N ASP A 137 32.35 15.66 -28.45
CA ASP A 137 31.85 16.00 -29.79
C ASP A 137 31.85 17.52 -30.08
N THR A 138 31.78 18.36 -29.03
CA THR A 138 31.79 19.83 -29.19
C THR A 138 33.21 20.42 -29.23
N ALA A 139 34.22 19.63 -28.83
CA ALA A 139 35.61 20.05 -28.74
C ALA A 139 36.47 19.66 -29.97
N GLY A 140 35.92 18.89 -30.92
CA GLY A 140 36.55 18.50 -32.19
C GLY A 140 36.05 19.32 -33.39
#